data_AF-A0A8J6K400-F1
#
_entry.id   AF-A0A8J6K400-F1
#
_cell.length_a   1.000
_cell.length_b   1.000
_cell.length_c   1.000
_cell.angle_alpha   90.00
_cell.angle_beta   90.00
_cell.angle_gamma   90.00
#
_symmetry.space_group_name_H-M   'P 1'
#
loop_
_entity.id
_entity.type
_entity.pdbx_description
1 polymer ?
#
loop_
_entity_poly.entity_id
_entity_poly.type
_entity_poly.pdbx_seq_one_letter_code
_entity_poly.pdbx_strand_id
1 'polypeptide(L)'
;MHHGKKASWPRFSLLLLDLEEYFFEQHIAYHVCKAGDAAARRISGSLKICSKSLIFEPDRIEEPVLKISLRDCSRIEVEDKEDLFRNNTRKQFSVAFSQVYLIKEQNLVAPYKLQRGGGFFIFELEDSRKVDDVVQTALQLQRASRLEKLGDQTAMITAILQSRLARTSFDKNSFQSVCEISNMECEAEMITPLVSNPGHVCITDKHLYFQPLNGYPKPVVHISLADIRRIYKRRHMLMPLGLEVFCTENDPCSDIYLKFYNPKDRDGMYYYIAAYLENHVTEHTADSYMLQWQMGQISNYQYLLHLNNLADRSCNDLSQYPVFPWIVADYTSSQLDLINPKTFRDLRKPVGALNKDRLARLLKRYHEMPEPKFIYGSHYSSPGYVLFYLVRVAPEHMLCIQNGKFDQADRMFNSIAETWKNCLEGVTDFKELIPEFYGSDSSFLLNSLNLDLGKRQGGKLVDDVDVPPWASDVDDFLRKNREALESQYVSDHLHEWIDLIFGYKQRGSEAVAANNGKPVKYIKGLKKKLVFPTSRS
;
A
#
# COMPACT_ATOMS: atom_id res chain seq x y z
N MET A 1 8.35 -15.58 -0.53
CA MET A 1 8.87 -15.36 0.83
C MET A 1 9.84 -16.47 1.20
N HIS A 2 11.12 -16.18 1.44
CA HIS A 2 12.07 -17.17 1.95
C HIS A 2 11.95 -17.29 3.47
N HIS A 3 11.58 -18.48 3.95
CA HIS A 3 11.63 -18.83 5.37
C HIS A 3 13.01 -19.39 5.73
N GLY A 4 13.77 -18.62 6.52
CA GLY A 4 15.04 -19.04 7.08
C GLY A 4 15.53 -18.08 8.15
N LYS A 5 15.39 -18.51 9.42
CA LYS A 5 15.81 -17.85 10.68
C LYS A 5 15.00 -16.61 11.07
N LYS A 6 14.34 -16.69 12.23
CA LYS A 6 13.70 -15.56 12.94
C LYS A 6 14.76 -14.53 13.32
N ALA A 7 15.17 -13.68 12.38
CA ALA A 7 15.57 -12.33 12.74
C ALA A 7 14.31 -11.68 13.33
N SER A 8 14.40 -11.11 14.54
CA SER A 8 13.33 -10.23 15.03
C SER A 8 13.22 -9.09 14.03
N TRP A 9 12.19 -9.12 13.18
CA TRP A 9 11.94 -8.02 12.25
C TRP A 9 11.83 -6.72 13.05
N PRO A 10 12.42 -5.61 12.57
CA PRO A 10 12.27 -4.32 13.22
C PRO A 10 10.77 -4.00 13.36
N ARG A 11 10.38 -3.43 14.52
CA ARG A 11 8.98 -3.07 14.79
C ARG A 11 8.60 -1.82 14.00
N PHE A 12 9.56 -0.94 13.75
CA PHE A 12 9.40 0.18 12.83
C PHE A 12 9.16 -0.31 11.40
N SER A 13 8.13 0.26 10.77
CA SER A 13 7.86 0.15 9.34
C SER A 13 7.53 1.53 8.79
N LEU A 14 7.74 1.75 7.49
CA LEU A 14 7.35 3.01 6.85
C LEU A 14 5.82 3.25 6.88
N LEU A 15 5.01 2.22 7.14
CA LEU A 15 3.56 2.35 7.34
C LEU A 15 3.19 3.07 8.63
N LEU A 16 4.14 3.22 9.57
CA LEU A 16 3.95 4.05 10.76
C LEU A 16 4.02 5.54 10.45
N LEU A 17 4.52 5.93 9.28
CA LEU A 17 4.55 7.32 8.83
C LEU A 17 3.16 7.78 8.41
N ASP A 18 2.90 9.08 8.55
CA ASP A 18 1.70 9.68 7.95
C ASP A 18 1.81 9.65 6.42
N LEU A 19 0.69 9.75 5.71
CA LEU A 19 0.72 9.89 4.25
C LEU A 19 1.52 11.14 3.85
N GLU A 20 2.35 10.99 2.81
CA GLU A 20 3.30 12.03 2.35
C GLU A 20 4.32 12.46 3.43
N GLU A 21 4.63 11.59 4.38
CA GLU A 21 5.76 11.75 5.30
C GLU A 21 6.97 10.94 4.81
N TYR A 22 8.17 11.48 5.02
CA TYR A 22 9.43 10.86 4.63
C TYR A 22 10.26 10.54 5.86
N PHE A 23 10.88 9.35 5.87
CA PHE A 23 11.89 8.98 6.86
C PHE A 23 13.27 9.42 6.38
N PHE A 24 13.92 10.32 7.12
CA PHE A 24 15.17 10.95 6.69
C PHE A 24 16.42 10.29 7.26
N GLU A 25 16.44 10.05 8.56
CA GLU A 25 17.63 9.56 9.26
C GLU A 25 17.27 8.90 10.59
N GLN A 26 18.14 8.01 11.04
CA GLN A 26 18.03 7.35 12.34
C GLN A 26 19.32 7.45 13.14
N HIS A 27 19.17 7.45 14.46
CA HIS A 27 20.27 7.50 15.41
C HIS A 27 20.00 6.49 16.54
N ILE A 28 21.07 5.83 17.01
CA ILE A 28 21.01 5.06 18.25
C ILE A 28 20.87 6.07 19.40
N ALA A 29 19.83 5.88 20.21
CA ALA A 29 19.43 6.87 21.22
C ALA A 29 18.94 6.18 22.49
N TYR A 30 19.02 6.91 23.60
CA TYR A 30 18.57 6.48 24.91
C TYR A 30 17.52 7.44 25.43
N HIS A 31 16.30 6.92 25.67
CA HIS A 31 15.26 7.67 26.35
C HIS A 31 15.50 7.63 27.87
N VAL A 32 15.69 8.80 28.48
CA VAL A 32 16.00 8.94 29.91
C VAL A 32 14.72 9.27 30.69
N CYS A 33 14.22 8.30 31.44
CA CYS A 33 13.07 8.48 32.32
C CYS A 33 13.55 8.87 33.72
N LYS A 34 13.22 10.08 34.17
CA LYS A 34 13.40 10.50 35.56
C LYS A 34 12.23 9.97 36.40
N ALA A 35 12.39 8.80 37.02
CA ALA A 35 11.49 8.37 38.09
C ALA A 35 11.91 9.07 39.40
N GLY A 36 10.96 9.47 40.25
CA GLY A 36 11.26 10.10 41.54
C GLY A 36 12.21 9.25 42.39
N ASP A 37 13.20 9.91 43.02
CA ASP A 37 14.24 9.42 43.94
C ASP A 37 15.01 8.11 43.64
N ALA A 38 14.77 7.46 42.50
CA ALA A 38 15.54 6.32 42.01
C ALA A 38 16.35 6.69 40.76
N ALA A 39 17.49 6.01 40.57
CA ALA A 39 18.38 6.20 39.41
C ALA A 39 17.58 6.21 38.09
N ALA A 40 17.81 7.24 37.26
CA ALA A 40 17.07 7.45 36.02
C ALA A 40 17.11 6.19 35.13
N ARG A 41 15.94 5.69 34.72
CA ARG A 41 15.83 4.52 33.84
C ARG A 41 16.21 4.97 32.43
N ARG A 42 17.25 4.34 31.87
CA ARG A 42 17.77 4.61 30.53
C ARG A 42 17.31 3.51 29.58
N ILE A 43 16.40 3.83 28.66
CA ILE A 43 15.84 2.89 27.69
C ILE A 43 16.58 3.08 26.36
N SER A 44 17.34 2.06 25.93
CA SER A 44 18.00 2.05 24.62
C SER A 44 16.99 1.82 23.50
N GLY A 45 17.24 2.42 22.35
CA GLY A 45 16.46 2.23 21.15
C GLY A 45 17.03 2.99 19.97
N SER A 46 16.24 3.08 18.92
CA SER A 46 16.56 3.83 17.72
C SER A 46 15.54 4.96 17.53
N LEU A 47 16.05 6.18 17.47
CA LEU A 47 15.29 7.38 17.18
C LEU A 47 15.32 7.66 15.68
N LYS A 48 14.15 7.75 15.06
CA LYS A 48 13.95 8.11 13.66
C LYS A 48 13.45 9.56 13.57
N ILE A 49 14.09 10.31 12.68
CA ILE A 49 13.70 11.67 12.33
C ILE A 49 12.95 11.61 11.00
N CYS A 50 11.66 11.95 11.04
CA CYS A 50 10.77 11.92 9.89
C CYS A 50 10.25 13.33 9.60
N SER A 51 9.69 13.54 8.40
CA SER A 51 9.33 14.88 7.95
C SER A 51 8.17 15.52 8.74
N LYS A 52 7.34 14.72 9.42
CA LYS A 52 6.19 15.18 10.22
C LYS A 52 6.20 14.68 11.66
N SER A 53 7.06 13.72 12.00
CA SER A 53 7.10 13.08 13.32
C SER A 53 8.51 12.69 13.77
N LEU A 54 8.66 12.53 15.09
CA LEU A 54 9.78 11.84 15.70
C LEU A 54 9.29 10.47 16.17
N ILE A 55 9.98 9.40 15.79
CA ILE A 55 9.60 8.04 16.17
C ILE A 55 10.74 7.40 16.96
N PHE A 56 10.50 7.05 18.21
CA PHE A 56 11.43 6.29 19.02
C PHE A 56 10.98 4.84 19.11
N GLU A 57 11.84 3.92 18.67
CA GLU A 57 11.65 2.49 18.75
C GLU A 57 12.58 1.92 19.82
N PRO A 58 12.07 1.58 21.01
CA PRO A 58 12.87 0.92 22.05
C PRO A 58 13.38 -0.46 21.62
N ASP A 59 14.56 -0.87 22.10
CA ASP A 59 15.10 -2.22 21.85
C ASP A 59 14.27 -3.31 22.56
N ARG A 60 13.63 -2.95 23.69
CA ARG A 60 12.77 -3.84 24.48
C ARG A 60 11.38 -3.91 23.86
N ILE A 61 10.91 -5.12 23.56
CA ILE A 61 9.62 -5.34 22.90
C ILE A 61 8.43 -4.97 23.80
N GLU A 62 8.61 -5.01 25.12
CA GLU A 62 7.58 -4.66 26.11
C GLU A 62 7.27 -3.15 26.08
N GLU A 63 8.25 -2.33 25.69
CA GLU A 63 8.08 -0.87 25.59
C GLU A 63 7.45 -0.52 24.24
N PRO A 64 6.40 0.32 24.18
CA PRO A 64 5.78 0.72 22.92
C PRO A 64 6.72 1.56 22.06
N VAL A 65 6.54 1.49 20.75
CA VAL A 65 7.07 2.48 19.81
C VAL A 65 6.35 3.81 20.06
N LEU A 66 7.12 4.87 20.25
CA LEU A 66 6.61 6.21 20.54
C LEU A 66 6.61 7.03 19.25
N LYS A 67 5.45 7.47 18.77
CA LYS A 67 5.33 8.41 17.64
C LYS A 67 4.83 9.76 18.14
N ILE A 68 5.64 10.80 17.96
CA ILE A 68 5.36 12.18 18.38
C ILE A 68 5.23 13.03 17.13
N SER A 69 4.07 13.64 16.88
CA SER A 69 3.94 14.57 15.76
C SER A 69 4.74 15.83 16.06
N LEU A 70 5.55 16.27 15.10
CA LEU A 70 6.31 17.53 15.20
C LEU A 70 5.37 18.74 15.35
N ARG A 71 4.14 18.65 14.81
CA ARG A 71 3.13 19.69 14.98
C ARG A 71 2.70 19.86 16.44
N ASP A 72 2.69 18.77 17.19
CA ASP A 72 2.27 18.71 18.59
C ASP A 72 3.41 18.96 19.58
N CYS A 73 4.66 18.93 19.11
CA CYS A 73 5.81 19.35 19.91
C CYS A 73 5.68 20.83 20.24
N SER A 74 5.72 21.22 21.50
CA SER A 74 5.77 22.63 21.93
C SER A 74 7.20 23.16 21.96
N ARG A 75 8.17 22.31 22.30
CA ARG A 75 9.58 22.68 22.51
C ARG A 75 10.52 21.52 22.16
N ILE A 76 11.62 21.81 21.46
CA ILE A 76 12.71 20.88 21.15
C ILE A 76 14.02 21.62 21.43
N GLU A 77 14.74 21.25 22.50
CA GLU A 77 15.89 22.01 23.01
C GLU A 77 17.05 21.09 23.39
N VAL A 78 18.28 21.53 23.08
CA VAL A 78 19.50 20.89 23.57
C VAL A 78 19.66 21.23 25.06
N GLU A 79 20.02 20.24 25.86
CA GLU A 79 20.35 20.41 27.27
C GLU A 79 21.77 19.90 27.51
N ASP A 80 22.59 20.71 28.17
CA ASP A 80 23.91 20.30 28.62
C ASP A 80 23.80 19.64 29.99
N LYS A 81 24.33 18.41 30.11
CA LYS A 81 24.44 17.72 31.39
C LYS A 81 25.89 17.70 31.83
N GLU A 82 26.18 18.35 32.96
CA GLU A 82 27.47 18.23 33.63
C GLU A 82 27.57 16.85 34.28
N ASP A 83 28.52 16.04 33.80
CA ASP A 83 28.82 14.73 34.36
C ASP A 83 30.01 14.89 35.33
N LEU A 84 29.75 15.04 36.64
CA LEU A 84 30.76 15.37 37.65
C LEU A 84 31.90 14.35 37.78
N PHE A 85 31.75 13.15 37.21
CA PHE A 85 32.70 12.03 37.34
C PHE A 85 33.51 11.71 36.08
N ARG A 86 33.10 12.24 34.93
CA ARG A 86 33.80 12.09 33.65
C ARG A 86 33.95 13.49 33.10
N ASN A 87 35.17 14.01 32.93
CA ASN A 87 35.46 15.35 32.37
C ASN A 87 34.95 15.53 30.92
N ASN A 88 33.68 15.24 30.64
CA ASN A 88 33.07 15.23 29.33
C ASN A 88 31.59 15.62 29.48
N THR A 89 31.20 16.76 28.92
CA THR A 89 29.81 17.21 28.86
C THR A 89 29.04 16.29 27.91
N ARG A 90 28.01 15.61 28.41
CA ARG A 90 27.10 14.84 27.55
C ARG A 90 25.95 15.75 27.14
N LYS A 91 25.85 16.00 25.84
CA LYS A 91 24.69 16.68 25.25
C LYS A 91 23.52 15.70 25.20
N GLN A 92 22.37 16.15 25.68
CA GLN A 92 21.08 15.50 25.49
C GLN A 92 20.12 16.52 24.89
N PHE A 93 18.92 16.11 24.51
CA PHE A 93 17.89 17.05 24.12
C PHE A 93 16.53 16.61 24.63
N SER A 94 15.65 17.58 24.90
CA SER A 94 14.29 17.33 25.35
C SER A 94 13.27 17.68 24.27
N VAL A 95 12.20 16.89 24.22
CA VAL A 95 11.07 17.08 23.32
C VAL A 95 9.82 17.17 24.19
N ALA A 96 9.23 18.36 24.30
CA ALA A 96 7.95 18.56 24.96
C ALA A 96 6.81 18.52 23.93
N PHE A 97 5.72 17.83 24.25
CA PHE A 97 4.60 17.58 23.33
C PHE A 97 3.25 17.55 24.05
N SER A 98 2.15 17.78 23.31
CA SER A 98 0.78 17.71 23.85
C SER A 98 0.14 16.32 23.79
N GLN A 99 0.63 15.47 22.88
CA GLN A 99 0.15 14.11 22.67
C GLN A 99 1.23 13.20 22.07
N VAL A 100 1.12 11.90 22.32
CA VAL A 100 2.00 10.85 21.78
C VAL A 100 1.19 9.59 21.46
N TYR A 101 1.53 8.93 20.35
CA TYR A 101 1.00 7.62 20.01
C TYR A 101 1.93 6.52 20.54
N LEU A 102 1.33 5.54 21.20
CA LEU A 102 1.98 4.30 21.65
C LEU A 102 1.54 3.18 20.71
N ILE A 103 2.52 2.57 20.04
CA ILE A 103 2.30 1.65 18.91
C ILE A 103 3.11 0.37 19.13
N LYS A 104 2.60 -0.79 18.69
CA LYS A 104 3.34 -2.07 18.71
C LYS A 104 3.97 -2.44 20.07
N GLU A 105 3.23 -2.18 21.14
CA GLU A 105 3.55 -2.73 22.46
C GLU A 105 3.55 -4.26 22.38
N GLN A 106 4.57 -4.92 22.93
CA GLN A 106 4.80 -6.37 22.81
C GLN A 106 4.93 -6.87 21.36
N ASN A 107 5.22 -5.96 20.42
CA ASN A 107 5.25 -6.24 18.98
C ASN A 107 3.90 -6.74 18.40
N LEU A 108 2.79 -6.34 19.02
CA LEU A 108 1.44 -6.69 18.56
C LEU A 108 0.93 -5.67 17.54
N VAL A 109 0.33 -6.15 16.45
CA VAL A 109 -0.37 -5.30 15.49
C VAL A 109 -1.77 -5.01 16.02
N ALA A 110 -1.96 -3.82 16.58
CA ALA A 110 -3.21 -3.40 17.21
C ALA A 110 -3.45 -1.90 16.96
N PRO A 111 -4.69 -1.41 17.18
CA PRO A 111 -4.99 0.01 17.13
C PRO A 111 -4.04 0.85 18.00
N TYR A 112 -3.63 2.00 17.49
CA TYR A 112 -2.69 2.89 18.17
C TYR A 112 -3.33 3.50 19.42
N LYS A 113 -2.61 3.46 20.54
CA LYS A 113 -3.06 4.07 21.80
C LYS A 113 -2.59 5.52 21.82
N LEU A 114 -3.52 6.47 21.84
CA LEU A 114 -3.22 7.90 21.94
C LEU A 114 -3.19 8.33 23.41
N GLN A 115 -2.05 8.81 23.88
CA GLN A 115 -1.92 9.45 25.19
C GLN A 115 -1.99 10.97 25.03
N ARG A 116 -2.97 11.59 25.71
CA ARG A 116 -3.16 13.04 25.75
C ARG A 116 -2.73 13.60 27.10
N GLY A 117 -2.26 14.85 27.09
CA GLY A 117 -1.74 15.53 28.27
C GLY A 117 -0.28 15.87 28.05
N GLY A 118 0.09 17.11 28.36
CA GLY A 118 1.44 17.63 28.15
C GLY A 118 2.48 16.71 28.78
N GLY A 119 3.48 16.32 27.98
CA GLY A 119 4.58 15.47 28.41
C GLY A 119 5.90 15.97 27.84
N PHE A 120 7.00 15.41 28.32
CA PHE A 120 8.31 15.61 27.73
C PHE A 120 9.13 14.32 27.78
N PHE A 121 9.94 14.10 26.76
CA PHE A 121 10.94 13.04 26.72
C PHE A 121 12.33 13.64 26.61
N ILE A 122 13.30 12.97 27.22
CA ILE A 122 14.73 13.34 27.14
C ILE A 122 15.46 12.25 26.38
N PHE A 123 16.17 12.61 25.33
CA PHE A 123 16.95 11.70 24.52
C PHE A 123 18.44 12.03 24.60
N GLU A 124 19.25 11.00 24.82
CA GLU A 124 20.70 11.02 24.66
C GLU A 124 21.07 10.25 23.40
N LEU A 125 21.83 10.83 22.47
CA LEU A 125 22.34 10.09 21.32
C LEU A 125 23.61 9.33 21.69
N GLU A 126 23.85 8.19 21.04
CA GLU A 126 25.12 7.48 21.19
C GLU A 126 26.31 8.31 20.70
N ASP A 127 26.16 8.99 19.55
CA ASP A 127 27.10 10.00 19.07
C ASP A 127 26.66 11.40 19.52
N SER A 128 27.19 11.85 20.65
CA SER A 128 26.82 13.15 21.25
C SER A 128 27.14 14.35 20.34
N ARG A 129 28.05 14.20 19.37
CA ARG A 129 28.42 15.28 18.43
C ARG A 129 27.29 15.59 17.45
N LYS A 130 26.35 14.68 17.26
CA LYS A 130 25.21 14.84 16.34
C LYS A 130 23.99 15.50 16.97
N VAL A 131 23.99 15.73 18.29
CA VAL A 131 22.80 16.21 19.01
C VAL A 131 22.31 17.56 18.46
N ASP A 132 23.23 18.51 18.24
CA ASP A 132 22.88 19.81 17.68
C ASP A 132 22.28 19.69 16.27
N ASP A 133 22.91 18.89 15.39
CA ASP A 133 22.45 18.67 14.01
C ASP A 133 21.05 18.03 13.96
N VAL A 134 20.80 17.05 14.83
CA VAL A 134 19.50 16.37 14.96
C VAL A 134 18.43 17.34 15.45
N VAL A 135 18.74 18.16 16.47
CA VAL A 135 17.80 19.17 16.98
C VAL A 135 17.52 20.24 15.93
N GLN A 136 18.53 20.73 15.20
CA GLN A 136 18.34 21.70 14.12
C GLN A 136 17.46 21.13 13.00
N THR A 137 17.68 19.87 12.62
CA THR A 137 16.85 19.16 11.64
C THR A 137 15.41 19.04 12.15
N ALA A 138 15.21 18.59 13.38
CA ALA A 138 13.87 18.47 13.98
C ALA A 138 13.14 19.82 14.06
N LEU A 139 13.85 20.91 14.40
CA LEU A 139 13.29 22.27 14.42
C LEU A 139 12.96 22.79 13.01
N GLN A 140 13.74 22.45 11.99
CA GLN A 140 13.42 22.77 10.60
C GLN A 140 12.13 22.07 10.15
N LEU A 141 11.99 20.78 10.47
CA LEU A 141 10.81 19.98 10.13
C LEU A 141 9.57 20.35 10.96
N GLN A 142 9.76 20.74 12.22
CA GLN A 142 8.70 21.31 13.05
C GLN A 142 8.16 22.61 12.46
N ARG A 143 9.03 23.51 11.99
CA ARG A 143 8.61 24.74 11.29
C ARG A 143 7.77 24.41 10.07
N ALA A 144 8.20 23.45 9.25
CA ALA A 144 7.42 22.99 8.11
C ALA A 144 6.04 22.44 8.52
N SER A 145 5.99 21.59 9.55
CA SER A 145 4.76 20.94 10.05
C SER A 145 3.74 21.91 10.67
N ARG A 146 4.18 23.10 11.09
CA ARG A 146 3.33 24.15 11.70
C ARG A 146 2.76 25.15 10.69
N LEU A 147 3.14 25.09 9.40
CA LEU A 147 2.56 25.96 8.38
C LEU A 147 1.06 25.72 8.24
N GLU A 148 0.26 26.77 8.03
CA GLU A 148 -1.20 26.64 7.99
C GLU A 148 -1.71 25.92 6.73
N LYS A 149 -1.09 26.21 5.58
CA LYS A 149 -1.50 25.65 4.29
C LYS A 149 -0.76 24.36 4.02
N LEU A 150 -1.51 23.28 3.76
CA LEU A 150 -0.95 21.98 3.39
C LEU A 150 0.01 22.07 2.18
N GLY A 151 -0.31 22.89 1.19
CA GLY A 151 0.57 23.09 0.03
C GLY A 151 1.94 23.66 0.40
N ASP A 152 2.01 24.57 1.38
CA ASP A 152 3.26 25.17 1.83
C ASP A 152 4.06 24.16 2.67
N GLN A 153 3.39 23.35 3.50
CA GLN A 153 4.00 22.22 4.21
C GLN A 153 4.67 21.25 3.21
N THR A 154 3.91 20.80 2.20
CA THR A 154 4.40 19.86 1.18
C THR A 154 5.55 20.45 0.36
N ALA A 155 5.48 21.75 0.01
CA ALA A 155 6.55 22.42 -0.73
C ALA A 155 7.85 22.49 0.08
N MET A 156 7.77 22.86 1.37
CA MET A 156 8.95 22.94 2.25
C MET A 156 9.56 21.56 2.50
N ILE A 157 8.75 20.54 2.76
CA ILE A 157 9.21 19.15 2.95
C ILE A 157 9.87 18.62 1.66
N THR A 158 9.25 18.87 0.50
CA THR A 158 9.81 18.49 -0.81
C THR A 158 11.15 19.18 -1.06
N ALA A 159 11.28 20.47 -0.73
CA ALA A 159 12.55 21.19 -0.89
C ALA A 159 13.67 20.63 0.01
N ILE A 160 13.34 20.25 1.26
CA ILE A 160 14.29 19.59 2.17
C ILE A 160 14.71 18.24 1.61
N LEU A 161 13.76 17.44 1.12
CA LEU A 161 14.04 16.15 0.51
C LEU A 161 14.95 16.28 -0.71
N GLN A 162 14.63 17.18 -1.65
CA GLN A 162 15.45 17.39 -2.84
C GLN A 162 16.85 17.90 -2.50
N SER A 163 16.97 18.78 -1.51
CA SER A 163 18.29 19.21 -1.03
C SER A 163 19.12 18.05 -0.47
N ARG A 164 18.48 17.07 0.19
CA ARG A 164 19.18 15.87 0.68
C ARG A 164 19.56 14.93 -0.46
N LEU A 165 18.66 14.65 -1.39
CA LEU A 165 18.94 13.81 -2.56
C LEU A 165 20.12 14.35 -3.36
N ALA A 166 20.10 15.65 -3.69
CA ALA A 166 21.15 16.32 -4.47
C ALA A 166 22.54 16.35 -3.80
N ARG A 167 22.63 16.10 -2.49
CA ARG A 167 23.90 16.03 -1.74
C ARG A 167 24.51 14.63 -1.69
N THR A 168 23.80 13.65 -2.23
CA THR A 168 24.18 12.24 -2.21
C THR A 168 24.13 11.67 -3.62
N SER A 169 24.82 10.57 -3.83
CA SER A 169 24.77 9.77 -5.06
C SER A 169 24.72 8.30 -4.67
N PHE A 170 24.45 7.43 -5.62
CA PHE A 170 24.59 6.00 -5.44
C PHE A 170 26.02 5.63 -5.00
N ASP A 171 26.15 4.79 -3.98
CA ASP A 171 27.45 4.29 -3.52
C ASP A 171 27.89 3.11 -4.37
N LYS A 172 28.82 3.37 -5.30
CA LYS A 172 29.36 2.37 -6.24
C LYS A 172 30.08 1.21 -5.56
N ASN A 173 30.46 1.32 -4.28
CA ASN A 173 30.98 0.17 -3.53
C ASN A 173 29.92 -0.89 -3.26
N SER A 174 28.65 -0.58 -3.50
CA SER A 174 27.53 -1.51 -3.35
C SER A 174 27.33 -2.45 -4.54
N PHE A 175 28.11 -2.30 -5.62
CA PHE A 175 28.05 -3.22 -6.76
C PHE A 175 28.43 -4.65 -6.35
N GLN A 176 27.74 -5.63 -6.93
CA GLN A 176 27.99 -7.05 -6.67
C GLN A 176 29.32 -7.52 -7.27
N SER A 177 29.82 -6.84 -8.29
CA SER A 177 31.12 -7.11 -8.92
C SER A 177 31.86 -5.83 -9.28
N VAL A 178 33.18 -5.82 -9.04
CA VAL A 178 34.08 -4.72 -9.41
C VAL A 178 34.19 -4.50 -10.93
N CYS A 179 33.75 -5.47 -11.74
CA CYS A 179 33.75 -5.37 -13.19
C CYS A 179 32.45 -4.77 -13.75
N GLU A 180 31.46 -4.47 -12.91
CA GLU A 180 30.20 -3.86 -13.38
C GLU A 180 30.44 -2.44 -13.85
N ILE A 181 29.83 -2.12 -15.00
CA ILE A 181 29.92 -0.81 -15.62
C ILE A 181 28.60 -0.08 -15.38
N SER A 182 28.66 1.01 -14.62
CA SER A 182 27.53 1.91 -14.40
C SER A 182 27.12 2.60 -15.70
N ASN A 183 25.88 2.39 -16.12
CA ASN A 183 25.34 2.97 -17.37
C ASN A 183 24.52 4.23 -17.11
N MET A 184 23.67 4.21 -16.08
CA MET A 184 22.81 5.35 -15.74
C MET A 184 22.52 5.38 -14.24
N GLU A 185 22.46 6.59 -13.68
CA GLU A 185 22.11 6.87 -12.29
C GLU A 185 21.17 8.07 -12.24
N CYS A 186 20.13 8.00 -11.42
CA CYS A 186 19.22 9.12 -11.16
C CYS A 186 18.48 8.97 -9.82
N GLU A 187 17.83 10.05 -9.41
CA GLU A 187 16.98 10.09 -8.21
C GLU A 187 15.62 9.42 -8.52
N ALA A 188 15.16 8.57 -7.60
CA ALA A 188 13.85 7.92 -7.69
C ALA A 188 13.27 7.62 -6.30
N GLU A 189 12.00 7.29 -6.25
CA GLU A 189 11.33 6.77 -5.07
C GLU A 189 10.91 5.32 -5.31
N MET A 190 11.27 4.42 -4.39
CA MET A 190 10.73 3.06 -4.38
C MET A 190 9.33 3.09 -3.77
N ILE A 191 8.37 2.59 -4.54
CA ILE A 191 6.96 2.57 -4.20
C ILE A 191 6.58 1.20 -3.66
N THR A 192 5.91 1.21 -2.51
CA THR A 192 5.21 0.05 -1.93
C THR A 192 3.82 0.52 -1.51
N PRO A 193 2.88 -0.39 -1.19
CA PRO A 193 1.52 0.03 -0.83
C PRO A 193 1.51 1.11 0.27
N LEU A 194 0.91 2.27 -0.03
CA LEU A 194 0.81 3.45 0.86
C LEU A 194 2.12 4.16 1.21
N VAL A 195 3.27 3.70 0.69
CA VAL A 195 4.60 4.18 1.11
C VAL A 195 5.44 4.54 -0.11
N SER A 196 6.12 5.68 -0.01
CA SER A 196 7.13 6.12 -0.96
C SER A 196 8.46 6.32 -0.23
N ASN A 197 9.52 5.66 -0.71
CA ASN A 197 10.84 5.73 -0.08
C ASN A 197 11.86 6.33 -1.05
N PRO A 198 12.32 7.57 -0.83
CA PRO A 198 13.27 8.24 -1.72
C PRO A 198 14.68 7.63 -1.68
N GLY A 199 15.38 7.69 -2.80
CA GLY A 199 16.74 7.19 -2.93
C GLY A 199 17.33 7.41 -4.32
N HIS A 200 18.38 6.66 -4.60
CA HIS A 200 19.07 6.66 -5.89
C HIS A 200 18.89 5.32 -6.57
N VAL A 201 18.60 5.35 -7.87
CA VAL A 201 18.56 4.16 -8.70
C VAL A 201 19.77 4.18 -9.65
N CYS A 202 20.45 3.06 -9.77
CA CYS A 202 21.59 2.89 -10.67
C CYS A 202 21.42 1.60 -11.47
N ILE A 203 21.63 1.66 -12.77
CA ILE A 203 21.64 0.48 -13.64
C ILE A 203 23.03 0.26 -14.20
N THR A 204 23.50 -0.98 -14.12
CA THR A 204 24.78 -1.45 -14.68
C THR A 204 24.54 -2.32 -15.91
N ASP A 205 25.59 -2.94 -16.43
CA ASP A 205 25.51 -4.01 -17.44
C ASP A 205 24.94 -5.33 -16.89
N LYS A 206 24.78 -5.47 -15.56
CA LYS A 206 24.36 -6.73 -14.91
C LYS A 206 23.20 -6.61 -13.95
N HIS A 207 23.01 -5.46 -13.30
CA HIS A 207 22.03 -5.31 -12.23
C HIS A 207 21.32 -3.95 -12.30
N LEU A 208 20.09 -3.95 -11.80
CA LEU A 208 19.36 -2.76 -11.39
C LEU A 208 19.48 -2.62 -9.87
N TYR A 209 19.99 -1.48 -9.39
CA TYR A 209 20.13 -1.16 -7.97
C TYR A 209 19.21 -0.02 -7.56
N PHE A 210 18.70 -0.09 -6.32
CA PHE A 210 18.04 1.01 -5.63
C PHE A 210 18.62 1.17 -4.23
N GLN A 211 19.13 2.35 -3.91
CA GLN A 211 19.69 2.71 -2.62
C GLN A 211 18.78 3.73 -1.93
N PRO A 212 18.03 3.35 -0.89
CA PRO A 212 17.24 4.29 -0.10
C PRO A 212 18.12 5.33 0.59
N LEU A 213 17.65 6.58 0.65
CA LEU A 213 18.35 7.68 1.33
C LEU A 213 18.57 7.40 2.83
N ASN A 214 17.63 6.68 3.44
CA ASN A 214 17.61 6.35 4.87
C ASN A 214 18.19 4.96 5.20
N GLY A 215 18.61 4.18 4.19
CA GLY A 215 19.11 2.82 4.37
C GLY A 215 18.07 1.77 4.82
N TYR A 216 16.77 2.08 4.78
CA TYR A 216 15.67 1.19 5.13
C TYR A 216 14.89 0.75 3.87
N PRO A 217 14.37 -0.50 3.77
CA PRO A 217 14.46 -1.59 4.75
C PRO A 217 15.83 -2.29 4.78
N LYS A 218 16.65 -2.09 3.75
CA LYS A 218 18.04 -2.54 3.69
C LYS A 218 18.88 -1.49 2.96
N PRO A 219 20.22 -1.48 3.13
CA PRO A 219 21.07 -0.43 2.58
C PRO A 219 20.96 -0.28 1.06
N VAL A 220 20.87 -1.40 0.33
CA VAL A 220 20.70 -1.43 -1.12
C VAL A 220 19.82 -2.62 -1.52
N VAL A 221 18.88 -2.36 -2.43
CA VAL A 221 18.08 -3.35 -3.15
C VAL A 221 18.72 -3.54 -4.52
N HIS A 222 18.84 -4.78 -4.99
CA HIS A 222 19.33 -5.06 -6.34
C HIS A 222 18.54 -6.21 -6.97
N ILE A 223 18.45 -6.17 -8.30
CA ILE A 223 17.83 -7.18 -9.14
C ILE A 223 18.81 -7.50 -10.27
N SER A 224 19.07 -8.77 -10.54
CA SER A 224 19.86 -9.17 -11.72
C SER A 224 19.06 -8.90 -12.97
N LEU A 225 19.69 -8.28 -13.98
CA LEU A 225 19.02 -8.07 -15.28
C LEU A 225 18.63 -9.38 -15.95
N ALA A 226 19.38 -10.46 -15.70
CA ALA A 226 19.10 -11.80 -16.21
C ALA A 226 17.83 -12.43 -15.61
N ASP A 227 17.42 -11.98 -14.42
CA ASP A 227 16.21 -12.46 -13.76
C ASP A 227 14.97 -11.71 -14.22
N ILE A 228 15.11 -10.52 -14.82
CA ILE A 228 13.99 -9.70 -15.27
C ILE A 228 13.26 -10.41 -16.42
N ARG A 229 11.92 -10.47 -16.31
CA ARG A 229 11.03 -11.06 -17.30
C ARG A 229 10.09 -10.04 -17.92
N ARG A 230 9.55 -9.13 -17.11
CA ARG A 230 8.59 -8.12 -17.56
C ARG A 230 8.93 -6.75 -16.99
N ILE A 231 8.72 -5.72 -17.79
CA ILE A 231 8.81 -4.32 -17.37
C ILE A 231 7.61 -3.55 -17.88
N TYR A 232 7.06 -2.67 -17.04
CA TYR A 232 5.92 -1.83 -17.40
C TYR A 232 6.20 -0.37 -17.07
N LYS A 233 6.00 0.49 -18.06
CA LYS A 233 5.83 1.92 -17.83
C LYS A 233 4.50 2.13 -17.11
N ARG A 234 4.53 2.79 -15.96
CA ARG A 234 3.33 3.05 -15.13
C ARG A 234 2.97 4.52 -15.06
N ARG A 235 1.69 4.80 -14.86
CA ARG A 235 1.23 6.10 -14.35
C ARG A 235 1.17 6.09 -12.83
N HIS A 236 1.96 6.93 -12.18
CA HIS A 236 1.88 7.18 -10.75
C HIS A 236 1.17 8.51 -10.51
N MET A 237 0.10 8.53 -9.72
CA MET A 237 -0.73 9.73 -9.52
C MET A 237 -1.17 10.39 -10.84
N LEU A 238 -1.54 9.56 -11.83
CA LEU A 238 -1.93 9.96 -13.19
C LEU A 238 -0.81 10.57 -14.06
N MET A 239 0.44 10.56 -13.58
CA MET A 239 1.61 11.08 -14.31
C MET A 239 2.49 9.92 -14.80
N PRO A 240 3.07 9.97 -16.01
CA PRO A 240 3.85 8.87 -16.61
C PRO A 240 5.27 8.78 -16.01
N LEU A 241 5.35 8.57 -14.69
CA LEU A 241 6.58 8.63 -13.90
C LEU A 241 7.00 7.27 -13.34
N GLY A 242 6.20 6.22 -13.53
CA GLY A 242 6.46 4.93 -12.94
C GLY A 242 7.18 3.95 -13.87
N LEU A 243 7.99 3.08 -13.29
CA LEU A 243 8.58 1.89 -13.91
C LEU A 243 8.47 0.72 -12.94
N GLU A 244 7.86 -0.36 -13.37
CA GLU A 244 7.69 -1.56 -12.56
C GLU A 244 8.39 -2.74 -13.22
N VAL A 245 9.13 -3.52 -12.42
CA VAL A 245 10.01 -4.60 -12.90
C VAL A 245 9.65 -5.90 -12.20
N PHE A 246 9.51 -6.96 -13.00
CA PHE A 246 9.10 -8.29 -12.55
C PHE A 246 10.14 -9.32 -12.98
N CYS A 247 10.56 -10.17 -12.04
CA CYS A 247 11.47 -11.29 -12.24
C CYS A 247 10.72 -12.62 -12.43
N THR A 248 9.40 -12.63 -12.23
CA THR A 248 8.55 -13.80 -12.40
C THR A 248 7.46 -13.54 -13.44
N GLU A 249 7.16 -14.52 -14.29
CA GLU A 249 6.21 -14.38 -15.40
C GLU A 249 4.76 -14.14 -14.91
N ASN A 250 4.32 -14.94 -13.94
CA ASN A 250 2.92 -15.03 -13.53
C ASN A 250 2.63 -14.40 -12.16
N ASP A 251 3.61 -13.76 -11.52
CA ASP A 251 3.40 -13.09 -10.23
C ASP A 251 2.63 -11.78 -10.44
N PRO A 252 1.52 -11.55 -9.72
CA PRO A 252 0.81 -10.28 -9.79
C PRO A 252 1.59 -9.10 -9.24
N CYS A 253 2.52 -9.34 -8.32
CA CYS A 253 3.25 -8.29 -7.65
C CYS A 253 4.68 -8.20 -8.17
N SER A 254 5.17 -6.97 -8.31
CA SER A 254 6.50 -6.73 -8.86
C SER A 254 7.59 -6.85 -7.80
N ASP A 255 8.80 -7.16 -8.27
CA ASP A 255 10.00 -7.19 -7.44
C ASP A 255 10.47 -5.78 -7.06
N ILE A 256 10.22 -4.80 -7.92
CA ILE A 256 10.40 -3.38 -7.60
C ILE A 256 9.46 -2.48 -8.41
N TYR A 257 8.92 -1.46 -7.76
CA TYR A 257 8.22 -0.34 -8.40
C TYR A 257 8.95 0.96 -8.09
N LEU A 258 9.40 1.66 -9.13
CA LEU A 258 10.11 2.93 -9.04
C LEU A 258 9.24 4.06 -9.60
N LYS A 259 9.23 5.19 -8.90
CA LYS A 259 8.67 6.47 -9.36
C LYS A 259 9.82 7.46 -9.55
N PHE A 260 9.93 8.04 -10.74
CA PHE A 260 10.94 9.02 -11.09
C PHE A 260 10.40 10.45 -10.94
N TYR A 261 11.29 11.42 -10.84
CA TYR A 261 10.91 12.83 -10.77
C TYR A 261 10.59 13.44 -12.15
N ASN A 262 11.07 12.81 -13.23
CA ASN A 262 10.77 13.23 -14.59
C ASN A 262 10.65 12.04 -15.56
N PRO A 263 9.90 12.17 -16.67
CA PRO A 263 9.72 11.08 -17.63
C PRO A 263 11.00 10.68 -18.37
N LYS A 264 11.96 11.60 -18.55
CA LYS A 264 13.21 11.34 -19.28
C LYS A 264 14.04 10.29 -18.55
N ASP A 265 14.17 10.41 -17.23
CA ASP A 265 14.91 9.45 -16.42
C ASP A 265 14.22 8.08 -16.39
N ARG A 266 12.89 8.08 -16.26
CA ARG A 266 12.08 6.86 -16.36
C ARG A 266 12.31 6.16 -17.70
N ASP A 267 12.19 6.90 -18.79
CA ASP A 267 12.34 6.38 -20.15
C ASP A 267 13.77 5.87 -20.40
N GLY A 268 14.79 6.59 -19.95
CA GLY A 268 16.18 6.13 -20.01
C GLY A 268 16.35 4.78 -19.32
N MET A 269 15.90 4.67 -18.06
CA MET A 269 15.96 3.42 -17.29
C MET A 269 15.20 2.29 -18.00
N TYR A 270 13.99 2.57 -18.50
CA TYR A 270 13.19 1.61 -19.25
C TYR A 270 13.92 1.09 -20.48
N TYR A 271 14.50 1.98 -21.31
CA TYR A 271 15.14 1.56 -22.55
C TYR A 271 16.43 0.76 -22.32
N TYR A 272 17.18 1.03 -21.26
CA TYR A 272 18.31 0.19 -20.89
C TYR A 272 17.88 -1.24 -20.54
N ILE A 273 16.83 -1.40 -19.72
CA ILE A 273 16.32 -2.73 -19.37
C ILE A 273 15.67 -3.38 -20.59
N ALA A 274 14.89 -2.65 -21.38
CA ALA A 274 14.23 -3.16 -22.57
C ALA A 274 15.24 -3.66 -23.61
N ALA A 275 16.31 -2.91 -23.87
CA ALA A 275 17.37 -3.34 -24.79
C ALA A 275 18.08 -4.61 -24.30
N TYR A 276 18.25 -4.77 -22.98
CA TYR A 276 18.74 -6.02 -22.40
C TYR A 276 17.76 -7.18 -22.65
N LEU A 277 16.46 -6.95 -22.44
CA LEU A 277 15.41 -7.96 -22.61
C LEU A 277 15.13 -8.32 -24.07
N GLU A 278 15.12 -7.39 -25.02
CA GLU A 278 14.89 -7.67 -26.44
C GLU A 278 15.95 -8.62 -27.02
N ASN A 279 17.16 -8.57 -26.48
CA ASN A 279 18.21 -9.54 -26.81
C ASN A 279 17.93 -10.96 -26.26
N HIS A 280 16.91 -11.14 -25.40
CA HIS A 280 16.67 -12.34 -24.62
C HIS A 280 15.18 -12.79 -24.48
N VAL A 281 14.18 -12.00 -24.94
CA VAL A 281 12.74 -12.23 -24.69
C VAL A 281 11.88 -11.72 -25.87
N THR A 282 10.77 -12.40 -26.13
CA THR A 282 9.72 -12.00 -27.09
C THR A 282 8.82 -10.89 -26.56
N GLU A 283 8.50 -9.88 -27.37
CA GLU A 283 7.57 -8.81 -27.00
C GLU A 283 6.15 -9.34 -26.76
N HIS A 284 5.53 -8.96 -25.63
CA HIS A 284 4.17 -9.38 -25.27
C HIS A 284 3.18 -8.21 -25.29
N THR A 285 2.57 -7.99 -26.45
CA THR A 285 1.51 -6.99 -26.66
C THR A 285 0.15 -7.47 -26.16
N ALA A 286 -0.83 -6.56 -26.05
CA ALA A 286 -2.22 -6.92 -25.73
C ALA A 286 -2.78 -7.96 -26.72
N ASP A 287 -2.49 -7.79 -28.01
CA ASP A 287 -2.92 -8.70 -29.08
C ASP A 287 -2.26 -10.08 -28.94
N SER A 288 -0.98 -10.12 -28.56
CA SER A 288 -0.25 -11.36 -28.30
C SER A 288 -0.91 -12.15 -27.16
N TYR A 289 -1.18 -11.52 -26.01
CA TYR A 289 -1.86 -12.19 -24.90
C TYR A 289 -3.28 -12.62 -25.25
N MET A 290 -4.01 -11.80 -26.01
CA MET A 290 -5.36 -12.15 -26.46
C MET A 290 -5.34 -13.41 -27.33
N LEU A 291 -4.42 -13.50 -28.29
CA LEU A 291 -4.30 -14.68 -29.14
C LEU A 291 -3.92 -15.93 -28.35
N GLN A 292 -2.95 -15.82 -27.44
CA GLN A 292 -2.57 -16.93 -26.55
C GLN A 292 -3.76 -17.41 -25.70
N TRP A 293 -4.57 -16.49 -25.17
CA TRP A 293 -5.76 -16.81 -24.40
C TRP A 293 -6.82 -17.52 -25.25
N GLN A 294 -7.11 -16.99 -26.45
CA GLN A 294 -8.05 -17.62 -27.39
C GLN A 294 -7.63 -19.02 -27.84
N MET A 295 -6.31 -19.26 -27.93
CA MET A 295 -5.74 -20.57 -28.24
C MET A 295 -5.65 -21.51 -27.02
N GLY A 296 -6.07 -21.07 -25.83
CA GLY A 296 -5.96 -21.85 -24.59
C GLY A 296 -4.53 -22.04 -24.08
N GLN A 297 -3.56 -21.25 -24.56
CA GLN A 297 -2.16 -21.30 -24.12
C GLN A 297 -1.96 -20.64 -22.76
N ILE A 298 -2.82 -19.68 -22.41
CA ILE A 298 -2.89 -19.07 -21.08
C ILE A 298 -4.32 -19.17 -20.53
N SER A 299 -4.41 -19.34 -19.22
CA SER A 299 -5.68 -19.45 -18.47
C SER A 299 -6.42 -18.11 -18.40
N ASN A 300 -7.71 -18.14 -18.04
CA ASN A 300 -8.53 -16.94 -17.79
C ASN A 300 -7.89 -16.04 -16.74
N TYR A 301 -7.38 -16.64 -15.66
CA TYR A 301 -6.66 -15.90 -14.62
C TYR A 301 -5.40 -15.19 -15.12
N GLN A 302 -4.56 -15.88 -15.90
CA GLN A 302 -3.34 -15.29 -16.46
C GLN A 302 -3.68 -14.14 -17.40
N TYR A 303 -4.68 -14.33 -18.27
CA TYR A 303 -5.12 -13.28 -19.17
C TYR A 303 -5.64 -12.05 -18.41
N LEU A 304 -6.48 -12.24 -17.38
CA LEU A 304 -6.91 -11.15 -16.51
C LEU A 304 -5.74 -10.46 -15.82
N LEU A 305 -4.71 -11.20 -15.41
CA LEU A 305 -3.53 -10.62 -14.79
C LEU A 305 -2.75 -9.73 -15.78
N HIS A 306 -2.56 -10.20 -17.01
CA HIS A 306 -1.91 -9.42 -18.06
C HIS A 306 -2.72 -8.18 -18.44
N LEU A 307 -4.06 -8.28 -18.53
CA LEU A 307 -4.92 -7.12 -18.78
C LEU A 307 -4.85 -6.09 -17.66
N ASN A 308 -4.85 -6.52 -16.40
CA ASN A 308 -4.64 -5.63 -15.26
C ASN A 308 -3.30 -4.88 -15.37
N ASN A 309 -2.23 -5.61 -15.69
CA ASN A 309 -0.92 -5.01 -15.93
C ASN A 309 -0.96 -4.02 -17.13
N LEU A 310 -1.53 -4.37 -18.27
CA LEU A 310 -1.61 -3.43 -19.40
C LEU A 310 -2.49 -2.20 -19.09
N ALA A 311 -3.40 -2.31 -18.13
CA ALA A 311 -4.29 -1.24 -17.67
C ALA A 311 -3.72 -0.37 -16.54
N ASP A 312 -2.39 -0.37 -16.33
CA ASP A 312 -1.70 0.38 -15.25
C ASP A 312 -2.03 -0.06 -13.82
N ARG A 313 -2.59 -1.25 -13.62
CA ARG A 313 -2.87 -1.76 -12.27
C ARG A 313 -1.65 -2.48 -11.68
N SER A 314 -1.46 -2.34 -10.37
CA SER A 314 -0.29 -2.86 -9.64
C SER A 314 -0.65 -3.20 -8.19
N CYS A 315 -0.05 -4.28 -7.65
CA CYS A 315 -0.15 -4.59 -6.22
C CYS A 315 0.42 -3.48 -5.34
N ASN A 316 1.39 -2.72 -5.85
CA ASN A 316 2.12 -1.69 -5.11
C ASN A 316 1.36 -0.35 -5.04
N ASP A 317 0.23 -0.22 -5.75
CA ASP A 317 -0.67 0.93 -5.68
C ASP A 317 -2.10 0.49 -5.39
N LEU A 318 -2.50 0.58 -4.11
CA LEU A 318 -3.85 0.19 -3.66
C LEU A 318 -4.97 0.99 -4.36
N SER A 319 -4.68 2.18 -4.90
CA SER A 319 -5.68 2.97 -5.65
C SER A 319 -5.93 2.42 -7.05
N GLN A 320 -5.01 1.61 -7.56
CA GLN A 320 -5.03 0.94 -8.85
C GLN A 320 -4.75 -0.56 -8.70
N TYR A 321 -5.21 -1.17 -7.61
CA TYR A 321 -5.00 -2.61 -7.38
C TYR A 321 -5.62 -3.45 -8.50
N PRO A 322 -5.05 -4.62 -8.85
CA PRO A 322 -5.67 -5.53 -9.81
C PRO A 322 -7.12 -5.86 -9.44
N VAL A 323 -7.99 -5.95 -10.44
CA VAL A 323 -9.43 -6.22 -10.29
C VAL A 323 -9.81 -7.48 -11.04
N PHE A 324 -10.62 -8.33 -10.40
CA PHE A 324 -11.16 -9.58 -10.93
C PHE A 324 -12.69 -9.58 -10.77
N PRO A 325 -13.45 -10.26 -11.65
CA PRO A 325 -14.89 -10.35 -11.52
C PRO A 325 -15.28 -11.21 -10.34
N TRP A 326 -16.45 -10.93 -9.75
CA TRP A 326 -17.23 -12.00 -9.12
C TRP A 326 -17.66 -13.02 -10.20
N ILE A 327 -17.33 -14.30 -10.03
CA ILE A 327 -17.75 -15.37 -10.96
C ILE A 327 -18.99 -16.10 -10.43
N VAL A 328 -18.92 -16.60 -9.19
CA VAL A 328 -20.03 -17.32 -8.55
C VAL A 328 -21.08 -16.33 -8.04
N ALA A 329 -22.36 -16.68 -8.18
CA ALA A 329 -23.52 -15.95 -7.66
C ALA A 329 -24.26 -16.73 -6.56
N ASP A 330 -23.95 -18.02 -6.37
CA ASP A 330 -24.53 -18.86 -5.32
C ASP A 330 -23.53 -19.11 -4.18
N TYR A 331 -23.83 -18.51 -3.03
CA TYR A 331 -23.06 -18.66 -1.78
C TYR A 331 -23.91 -19.29 -0.67
N THR A 332 -25.01 -19.96 -1.02
CA THR A 332 -26.00 -20.48 -0.07
C THR A 332 -26.27 -21.97 -0.22
N SER A 333 -26.14 -22.53 -1.42
CA SER A 333 -26.33 -23.96 -1.64
C SER A 333 -25.25 -24.81 -0.97
N SER A 334 -25.58 -26.06 -0.67
CA SER A 334 -24.66 -27.05 -0.10
C SER A 334 -23.67 -27.63 -1.10
N GLN A 335 -23.90 -27.44 -2.41
CA GLN A 335 -23.03 -27.90 -3.50
C GLN A 335 -22.93 -26.81 -4.56
N LEU A 336 -21.75 -26.69 -5.16
CA LEU A 336 -21.48 -25.74 -6.24
C LEU A 336 -21.62 -26.46 -7.59
N ASP A 337 -22.72 -26.21 -8.30
CA ASP A 337 -22.99 -26.82 -9.60
C ASP A 337 -22.50 -25.91 -10.75
N LEU A 338 -21.33 -26.22 -11.30
CA LEU A 338 -20.74 -25.47 -12.42
C LEU A 338 -21.39 -25.76 -13.79
N ILE A 339 -22.36 -26.68 -13.86
CA ILE A 339 -23.13 -26.96 -15.08
C ILE A 339 -24.35 -26.03 -15.14
N ASN A 340 -24.89 -25.65 -13.99
CA ASN A 340 -26.05 -24.76 -13.91
C ASN A 340 -25.66 -23.29 -14.19
N PRO A 341 -26.19 -22.67 -15.26
CA PRO A 341 -25.88 -21.27 -15.58
C PRO A 341 -26.28 -20.27 -14.48
N LYS A 342 -27.23 -20.62 -13.60
CA LYS A 342 -27.66 -19.78 -12.48
C LYS A 342 -26.62 -19.68 -11.35
N THR A 343 -25.66 -20.59 -11.33
CA THR A 343 -24.52 -20.54 -10.39
C THR A 343 -23.61 -19.35 -10.69
N PHE A 344 -23.59 -18.88 -11.94
CA PHE A 344 -22.69 -17.83 -12.39
C PHE A 344 -23.36 -16.46 -12.36
N ARG A 345 -22.55 -15.44 -12.08
CA ARG A 345 -22.93 -14.05 -12.31
C ARG A 345 -23.10 -13.77 -13.81
N ASP A 346 -24.05 -12.91 -14.16
CA ASP A 346 -24.16 -12.30 -15.49
C ASP A 346 -22.98 -11.33 -15.75
N LEU A 347 -21.95 -11.79 -16.47
CA LEU A 347 -20.71 -11.04 -16.75
C LEU A 347 -20.91 -9.85 -17.69
N ARG A 348 -22.04 -9.77 -18.39
CA ARG A 348 -22.42 -8.63 -19.24
C ARG A 348 -22.81 -7.39 -18.46
N LYS A 349 -23.02 -7.52 -17.15
CA LYS A 349 -23.53 -6.46 -16.28
C LYS A 349 -22.50 -6.08 -15.21
N PRO A 350 -22.33 -4.78 -14.91
CA PRO A 350 -21.60 -4.37 -13.73
C PRO A 350 -22.37 -4.78 -12.46
N VAL A 351 -21.67 -4.91 -11.32
CA VAL A 351 -22.25 -5.28 -10.01
C VAL A 351 -23.53 -4.51 -9.72
N GLY A 352 -23.48 -3.19 -9.95
CA GLY A 352 -24.58 -2.26 -9.72
C GLY A 352 -25.87 -2.57 -10.49
N ALA A 353 -25.78 -3.29 -11.62
CA ALA A 353 -26.88 -3.62 -12.51
C ALA A 353 -27.41 -5.05 -12.34
N LEU A 354 -26.81 -5.87 -11.47
CA LEU A 354 -27.24 -7.25 -11.23
C LEU A 354 -28.61 -7.32 -10.53
N ASN A 355 -28.82 -6.48 -9.51
CA ASN A 355 -30.10 -6.36 -8.81
C ASN A 355 -30.98 -5.30 -9.49
N LYS A 356 -32.10 -5.73 -10.09
CA LYS A 356 -33.01 -4.88 -10.88
C LYS A 356 -33.64 -3.76 -10.04
N ASP A 357 -34.09 -4.06 -8.82
CA ASP A 357 -34.73 -3.08 -7.95
C ASP A 357 -33.75 -2.01 -7.50
N ARG A 358 -32.51 -2.42 -7.19
CA ARG A 358 -31.43 -1.47 -6.87
C ARG A 358 -31.10 -0.61 -8.07
N LEU A 359 -30.94 -1.21 -9.25
CA LEU A 359 -30.65 -0.48 -10.48
C LEU A 359 -31.73 0.57 -10.78
N ALA A 360 -33.02 0.22 -10.63
CA ALA A 360 -34.13 1.16 -10.82
C ALA A 360 -34.01 2.38 -9.89
N ARG A 361 -33.66 2.18 -8.61
CA ARG A 361 -33.41 3.28 -7.65
C ARG A 361 -32.21 4.13 -8.05
N LEU A 362 -31.11 3.51 -8.49
CA LEU A 362 -29.91 4.20 -8.95
C LEU A 362 -30.18 5.06 -10.19
N LEU A 363 -30.92 4.51 -11.15
CA LEU A 363 -31.32 5.22 -12.36
C LEU A 363 -32.28 6.36 -12.04
N LYS A 364 -33.27 6.17 -11.16
CA LYS A 364 -34.14 7.27 -10.72
C LYS A 364 -33.33 8.46 -10.19
N ARG A 365 -32.40 8.18 -9.27
CA ARG A 365 -31.47 9.18 -8.74
C ARG A 365 -30.61 9.83 -9.83
N TYR A 366 -30.10 9.04 -10.78
CA TYR A 366 -29.29 9.54 -11.91
C TYR A 366 -30.08 10.54 -12.77
N HIS A 367 -31.34 10.25 -13.08
CA HIS A 367 -32.18 11.14 -13.89
C HIS A 367 -32.50 12.46 -13.16
N GLU A 368 -32.75 12.40 -11.85
CA GLU A 368 -33.07 13.54 -10.98
C GLU A 368 -31.84 14.40 -10.63
N MET A 369 -30.62 13.88 -10.79
CA MET A 369 -29.38 14.55 -10.40
C MET A 369 -29.00 15.69 -11.37
N PRO A 370 -28.51 16.84 -10.87
CA PRO A 370 -27.91 17.88 -11.71
C PRO A 370 -26.54 17.43 -12.27
N GLU A 371 -26.08 18.03 -13.36
CA GLU A 371 -24.76 17.72 -13.90
C GLU A 371 -23.63 18.12 -12.92
N PRO A 372 -22.54 17.33 -12.82
CA PRO A 372 -22.25 16.09 -13.55
C PRO A 372 -22.97 14.85 -12.99
N LYS A 373 -23.72 14.13 -13.84
CA LYS A 373 -24.49 12.95 -13.43
C LYS A 373 -23.65 11.67 -13.29
N PHE A 374 -24.03 10.79 -12.38
CA PHE A 374 -23.42 9.46 -12.21
C PHE A 374 -24.38 8.39 -11.72
N ILE A 375 -24.20 7.15 -12.21
CA ILE A 375 -24.95 6.00 -11.71
C ILE A 375 -24.37 5.54 -10.37
N TYR A 376 -23.05 5.40 -10.27
CA TYR A 376 -22.36 4.85 -9.10
C TYR A 376 -21.55 5.90 -8.33
N GLY A 377 -21.87 6.10 -7.05
CA GLY A 377 -21.14 7.02 -6.16
C GLY A 377 -19.79 6.47 -5.68
N SER A 378 -19.61 5.16 -5.69
CA SER A 378 -18.37 4.48 -5.32
C SER A 378 -17.73 3.83 -6.55
N HIS A 379 -16.42 3.54 -6.49
CA HIS A 379 -15.74 2.74 -7.52
C HIS A 379 -15.74 1.28 -7.14
N TYR A 380 -15.69 0.36 -8.10
CA TYR A 380 -15.67 -1.09 -7.85
C TYR A 380 -14.35 -1.59 -7.26
N SER A 381 -13.30 -0.76 -7.36
CA SER A 381 -11.95 -1.01 -6.84
C SER A 381 -11.51 0.27 -6.10
N SER A 382 -11.11 0.14 -4.84
CA SER A 382 -10.59 1.25 -4.04
C SER A 382 -9.65 0.74 -2.96
N PRO A 383 -8.75 1.56 -2.40
CA PRO A 383 -7.86 1.13 -1.33
C PRO A 383 -8.60 0.52 -0.14
N GLY A 384 -9.75 1.12 0.24
CA GLY A 384 -10.58 0.61 1.32
C GLY A 384 -11.18 -0.76 1.02
N TYR A 385 -11.52 -1.06 -0.24
CA TYR A 385 -12.05 -2.36 -0.63
C TYR A 385 -10.98 -3.44 -0.69
N VAL A 386 -9.78 -3.10 -1.17
CA VAL A 386 -8.64 -4.02 -1.16
C VAL A 386 -8.27 -4.38 0.27
N LEU A 387 -8.14 -3.38 1.14
CA LEU A 387 -7.82 -3.61 2.55
C LEU A 387 -8.96 -4.24 3.35
N PHE A 388 -10.22 -4.04 2.94
CA PHE A 388 -11.35 -4.79 3.48
C PHE A 388 -11.13 -6.31 3.31
N TYR A 389 -10.70 -6.76 2.12
CA TYR A 389 -10.38 -8.17 1.89
C TYR A 389 -9.09 -8.60 2.60
N LEU A 390 -8.05 -7.76 2.57
CA LEU A 390 -6.70 -8.13 2.99
C LEU A 390 -6.38 -7.82 4.46
N VAL A 391 -7.32 -7.35 5.29
CA VAL A 391 -7.02 -6.87 6.65
C VAL A 391 -6.32 -7.91 7.53
N ARG A 392 -6.52 -9.21 7.29
CA ARG A 392 -5.92 -10.32 8.05
C ARG A 392 -4.45 -10.58 7.71
N VAL A 393 -4.02 -10.22 6.50
CA VAL A 393 -2.62 -10.39 6.02
C VAL A 393 -1.88 -9.06 5.90
N ALA A 394 -2.60 -7.96 5.78
CA ALA A 394 -2.08 -6.60 5.67
C ALA A 394 -2.63 -5.64 6.75
N PRO A 395 -2.69 -6.02 8.04
CA PRO A 395 -3.34 -5.22 9.08
C PRO A 395 -2.71 -3.84 9.29
N GLU A 396 -1.39 -3.71 9.15
CA GLU A 396 -0.70 -2.43 9.27
C GLU A 396 -1.11 -1.42 8.18
N HIS A 397 -1.46 -1.90 6.98
CA HIS A 397 -1.95 -1.03 5.91
C HIS A 397 -3.36 -0.50 6.24
N MET A 398 -4.20 -1.33 6.87
CA MET A 398 -5.50 -0.87 7.38
C MET A 398 -5.32 0.17 8.48
N LEU A 399 -4.41 -0.07 9.44
CA LEU A 399 -4.09 0.91 10.48
C LEU A 399 -3.58 2.22 9.87
N CYS A 400 -2.72 2.16 8.85
CA CYS A 400 -2.18 3.34 8.16
C CYS A 400 -3.30 4.21 7.56
N ILE A 401 -4.22 3.63 6.78
CA ILE A 401 -5.29 4.40 6.10
C ILE A 401 -6.41 4.85 7.04
N GLN A 402 -6.63 4.14 8.16
CA GLN A 402 -7.67 4.45 9.15
C GLN A 402 -7.14 5.19 10.40
N ASN A 403 -6.00 5.89 10.28
CA ASN A 403 -5.41 6.69 11.37
C ASN A 403 -5.19 5.89 12.68
N GLY A 404 -4.61 4.70 12.55
CA GLY A 404 -4.24 3.84 13.65
C GLY A 404 -5.39 3.00 14.22
N LYS A 405 -6.48 2.78 13.48
CA LYS A 405 -7.62 1.97 13.95
C LYS A 405 -8.01 0.94 12.91
N PHE A 406 -8.68 -0.13 13.34
CA PHE A 406 -9.44 -0.97 12.42
C PHE A 406 -10.81 -0.33 12.14
N ASP A 407 -11.50 -0.81 11.09
CA ASP A 407 -12.88 -0.37 10.81
C ASP A 407 -13.84 -0.93 11.89
N GLN A 408 -15.07 -0.44 11.89
CA GLN A 408 -16.12 -0.95 12.76
C GLN A 408 -16.40 -2.42 12.43
N ALA A 409 -16.49 -3.26 13.45
CA ALA A 409 -16.66 -4.71 13.32
C ALA A 409 -17.81 -5.13 12.37
N ASP A 410 -18.95 -4.44 12.39
CA ASP A 410 -20.09 -4.73 11.51
C ASP A 410 -19.81 -4.43 10.02
N ARG A 411 -18.81 -3.60 9.72
CA ARG A 411 -18.37 -3.28 8.35
C ARG A 411 -17.16 -4.08 7.88
N MET A 412 -16.57 -4.89 8.76
CA MET A 412 -15.40 -5.71 8.44
C MET A 412 -15.78 -6.88 7.52
N PHE A 413 -14.79 -7.44 6.85
CA PHE A 413 -14.96 -8.59 5.98
C PHE A 413 -15.15 -9.86 6.82
N ASN A 414 -16.39 -10.31 6.95
CA ASN A 414 -16.77 -11.40 7.87
C ASN A 414 -17.25 -12.66 7.18
N SER A 415 -17.89 -12.53 6.01
CA SER A 415 -18.50 -13.66 5.30
C SER A 415 -18.53 -13.38 3.80
N ILE A 416 -18.23 -14.40 2.99
CA ILE A 416 -18.33 -14.33 1.53
C ILE A 416 -19.77 -14.06 1.10
N ALA A 417 -20.73 -14.82 1.65
CA ALA A 417 -22.14 -14.72 1.32
C ALA A 417 -22.74 -13.35 1.71
N GLU A 418 -22.41 -12.85 2.91
CA GLU A 418 -22.82 -11.52 3.36
C GLU A 418 -22.23 -10.42 2.47
N THR A 419 -20.96 -10.56 2.08
CA THR A 419 -20.28 -9.60 1.20
C THR A 419 -20.93 -9.57 -0.19
N TRP A 420 -21.21 -10.73 -0.79
CA TRP A 420 -21.92 -10.81 -2.07
C TRP A 420 -23.31 -10.16 -2.00
N LYS A 421 -24.08 -10.48 -0.95
CA LYS A 421 -25.40 -9.87 -0.71
C LYS A 421 -25.31 -8.35 -0.59
N ASN A 422 -24.34 -7.85 0.19
CA ASN A 422 -24.10 -6.41 0.34
C ASN A 422 -23.70 -5.76 -0.99
N CYS A 423 -22.90 -6.42 -1.82
CA CYS A 423 -22.59 -5.97 -3.18
C CYS A 423 -23.82 -5.89 -4.09
N LEU A 424 -24.91 -6.61 -3.81
CA LEU A 424 -26.16 -6.58 -4.58
C LEU A 424 -27.22 -5.61 -4.03
N GLU A 425 -27.25 -5.41 -2.72
CA GLU A 425 -28.32 -4.67 -2.03
C GLU A 425 -27.85 -3.33 -1.45
N GLY A 426 -26.58 -3.24 -1.07
CA GLY A 426 -25.97 -2.07 -0.45
C GLY A 426 -26.05 -0.82 -1.33
N VAL A 427 -26.27 0.32 -0.69
CA VAL A 427 -26.52 1.62 -1.35
C VAL A 427 -25.29 2.10 -2.12
N THR A 428 -24.10 1.89 -1.56
CA THR A 428 -22.82 2.38 -2.10
C THR A 428 -21.80 1.28 -2.32
N ASP A 429 -22.23 0.02 -2.25
CA ASP A 429 -21.38 -1.16 -2.34
C ASP A 429 -21.46 -1.80 -3.73
N PHE A 430 -20.39 -1.63 -4.50
CA PHE A 430 -20.26 -2.09 -5.89
C PHE A 430 -18.93 -2.83 -6.09
N LYS A 431 -18.37 -3.39 -5.01
CA LYS A 431 -17.06 -4.06 -5.00
C LYS A 431 -17.00 -5.19 -6.03
N GLU A 432 -15.97 -5.17 -6.88
CA GLU A 432 -15.50 -6.38 -7.57
C GLU A 432 -14.46 -7.10 -6.67
N LEU A 433 -13.95 -8.23 -7.14
CA LEU A 433 -12.96 -9.03 -6.43
C LEU A 433 -11.52 -8.61 -6.77
N ILE A 434 -10.58 -9.22 -6.06
CA ILE A 434 -9.13 -9.12 -6.25
C ILE A 434 -8.56 -10.50 -6.68
N PRO A 435 -7.36 -10.58 -7.29
CA PRO A 435 -6.79 -11.83 -7.77
C PRO A 435 -6.72 -12.96 -6.72
N GLU A 436 -6.55 -12.61 -5.45
CA GLU A 436 -6.38 -13.53 -4.32
C GLU A 436 -7.54 -14.52 -4.18
N PHE A 437 -8.75 -14.15 -4.60
CA PHE A 437 -9.92 -15.06 -4.61
C PHE A 437 -9.80 -16.22 -5.61
N TYR A 438 -8.82 -16.18 -6.50
CA TYR A 438 -8.53 -17.18 -7.53
C TYR A 438 -7.07 -17.66 -7.49
N GLY A 439 -6.33 -17.24 -6.46
CA GLY A 439 -4.97 -17.66 -6.17
C GLY A 439 -4.93 -18.94 -5.31
N SER A 440 -3.75 -19.25 -4.80
CA SER A 440 -3.50 -20.44 -3.97
C SER A 440 -3.28 -20.12 -2.48
N ASP A 441 -3.23 -18.84 -2.12
CA ASP A 441 -2.96 -18.41 -0.73
C ASP A 441 -4.26 -17.97 -0.07
N SER A 442 -4.78 -18.81 0.83
CA SER A 442 -6.00 -18.57 1.60
C SER A 442 -5.79 -17.78 2.89
N SER A 443 -4.55 -17.36 3.19
CA SER A 443 -4.21 -16.69 4.45
C SER A 443 -4.99 -15.39 4.68
N PHE A 444 -5.44 -14.69 3.64
CA PHE A 444 -6.27 -13.48 3.78
C PHE A 444 -7.68 -13.73 4.32
N LEU A 445 -8.12 -15.00 4.35
CA LEU A 445 -9.40 -15.43 4.94
C LEU A 445 -9.26 -15.87 6.40
N LEU A 446 -8.03 -16.08 6.89
CA LEU A 446 -7.74 -16.62 8.22
C LEU A 446 -7.10 -15.56 9.12
N ASN A 447 -7.58 -15.43 10.36
CA ASN A 447 -7.04 -14.51 11.36
C ASN A 447 -5.84 -15.14 12.11
N SER A 448 -4.84 -15.61 11.36
CA SER A 448 -3.67 -16.32 11.90
C SER A 448 -2.82 -15.45 12.86
N LEU A 449 -2.97 -14.13 12.80
CA LEU A 449 -2.29 -13.16 13.69
C LEU A 449 -3.06 -12.89 14.99
N ASN A 450 -4.24 -13.51 15.20
CA ASN A 450 -5.14 -13.26 16.33
C ASN A 450 -5.42 -11.76 16.54
N LEU A 451 -5.72 -11.05 15.45
CA LEU A 451 -6.02 -9.63 15.47
C LEU A 451 -7.31 -9.38 16.26
N ASP A 452 -7.33 -8.34 17.09
CA ASP A 452 -8.57 -7.83 17.68
C ASP A 452 -9.32 -6.96 16.65
N LEU A 453 -10.18 -7.61 15.87
CA LEU A 453 -11.01 -6.98 14.85
C LEU A 453 -12.38 -6.52 15.40
N GLY A 454 -12.58 -6.63 16.71
CA GLY A 454 -13.78 -6.19 17.42
C GLY A 454 -14.94 -7.21 17.41
N LYS A 455 -16.07 -6.75 17.95
CA LYS A 455 -17.29 -7.54 18.17
C LYS A 455 -18.47 -6.89 17.45
N ARG A 456 -19.21 -7.68 16.68
CA ARG A 456 -20.43 -7.24 15.97
C ARG A 456 -21.56 -6.94 16.96
N GLN A 457 -22.61 -6.24 16.51
CA GLN A 457 -23.78 -5.94 17.34
C GLN A 457 -24.48 -7.19 17.92
N GLY A 458 -24.45 -8.31 17.20
CA GLY A 458 -24.98 -9.60 17.67
C GLY A 458 -24.06 -10.36 18.64
N GLY A 459 -22.90 -9.79 18.97
CA GLY A 459 -21.94 -10.35 19.90
C GLY A 459 -20.98 -11.40 19.32
N LYS A 460 -21.07 -11.73 18.03
CA LYS A 460 -20.06 -12.55 17.34
C LYS A 460 -18.77 -11.73 17.18
N LEU A 461 -17.63 -12.33 17.53
CA LEU A 461 -16.31 -11.75 17.27
C LEU A 461 -16.02 -11.79 15.77
N VAL A 462 -15.28 -10.79 15.28
CA VAL A 462 -14.74 -10.81 13.92
C VAL A 462 -13.44 -11.60 13.94
N ASP A 463 -13.41 -12.74 13.25
CA ASP A 463 -12.29 -13.69 13.27
C ASP A 463 -12.02 -14.23 11.86
N ASP A 464 -11.97 -15.55 11.63
CA ASP A 464 -11.92 -16.13 10.28
C ASP A 464 -13.14 -15.72 9.43
N VAL A 465 -12.96 -15.66 8.11
CA VAL A 465 -14.05 -15.34 7.17
C VAL A 465 -14.93 -16.57 6.96
N ASP A 466 -16.23 -16.42 7.19
CA ASP A 466 -17.20 -17.48 6.92
C ASP A 466 -17.28 -17.77 5.40
N VAL A 467 -16.91 -19.00 5.01
CA VAL A 467 -17.01 -19.50 3.63
C VAL A 467 -18.38 -20.15 3.36
N PRO A 468 -18.78 -20.31 2.07
CA PRO A 468 -20.08 -20.88 1.71
C PRO A 468 -20.21 -22.37 2.07
N PRO A 469 -21.44 -22.90 2.24
CA PRO A 469 -21.66 -24.29 2.64
C PRO A 469 -21.12 -25.34 1.66
N TRP A 470 -20.92 -24.97 0.39
CA TRP A 470 -20.35 -25.85 -0.62
C TRP A 470 -18.83 -25.98 -0.52
N ALA A 471 -18.14 -25.18 0.31
CA ALA A 471 -16.71 -25.30 0.55
C ALA A 471 -16.46 -26.02 1.89
N SER A 472 -15.54 -26.99 1.92
CA SER A 472 -15.16 -27.66 3.17
C SER A 472 -14.32 -26.76 4.08
N ASP A 473 -13.50 -25.91 3.48
CA ASP A 473 -12.55 -25.01 4.13
C ASP A 473 -12.16 -23.87 3.15
N VAL A 474 -11.27 -22.98 3.59
CA VAL A 474 -10.84 -21.81 2.82
C VAL A 474 -10.01 -22.19 1.58
N ASP A 475 -9.27 -23.31 1.61
CA ASP A 475 -8.46 -23.76 0.47
C ASP A 475 -9.36 -24.39 -0.61
N ASP A 476 -10.32 -25.21 -0.19
CA ASP A 476 -11.37 -25.76 -1.06
C ASP A 476 -12.22 -24.64 -1.69
N PHE A 477 -12.51 -23.58 -0.94
CA PHE A 477 -13.17 -22.39 -1.47
C PHE A 477 -12.36 -21.74 -2.61
N LEU A 478 -11.06 -21.48 -2.42
CA LEU A 478 -10.22 -20.88 -3.47
C LEU A 478 -10.10 -21.80 -4.69
N ARG A 479 -9.89 -23.10 -4.48
CA ARG A 479 -9.81 -24.09 -5.56
C ARG A 479 -11.08 -24.11 -6.40
N LYS A 480 -12.26 -24.16 -5.77
CA LYS A 480 -13.56 -24.13 -6.47
C LYS A 480 -13.84 -22.80 -7.17
N ASN A 481 -13.42 -21.66 -6.60
CA ASN A 481 -13.48 -20.38 -7.32
C ASN A 481 -12.58 -20.38 -8.55
N ARG A 482 -11.38 -20.97 -8.45
CA ARG A 482 -10.49 -21.09 -9.60
C ARG A 482 -11.07 -22.00 -10.66
N GLU A 483 -11.64 -23.14 -10.28
CA GLU A 483 -12.36 -24.03 -11.20
C GLU A 483 -13.55 -23.32 -11.88
N ALA A 484 -14.30 -22.50 -11.13
CA ALA A 484 -15.39 -21.71 -11.70
C ALA A 484 -14.87 -20.67 -12.72
N LEU A 485 -13.78 -19.96 -12.39
CA LEU A 485 -13.15 -18.98 -13.28
C LEU A 485 -12.64 -19.61 -14.58
N GLU A 486 -12.09 -20.82 -14.51
CA GLU A 486 -11.56 -21.56 -15.68
C GLU A 486 -12.63 -22.42 -16.39
N SER A 487 -13.89 -22.36 -15.94
CA SER A 487 -14.99 -23.13 -16.54
C SER A 487 -15.30 -22.65 -17.97
N GLN A 488 -15.83 -23.56 -18.80
CA GLN A 488 -16.23 -23.24 -20.16
C GLN A 488 -17.23 -22.06 -20.22
N TYR A 489 -18.19 -22.03 -19.29
CA TYR A 489 -19.16 -20.93 -19.20
C TYR A 489 -18.44 -19.58 -19.05
N VAL A 490 -17.45 -19.49 -18.16
CA VAL A 490 -16.71 -18.24 -17.98
C VAL A 490 -15.86 -17.93 -19.20
N SER A 491 -15.16 -18.90 -19.78
CA SER A 491 -14.37 -18.69 -21.01
C SER A 491 -15.21 -18.12 -22.16
N ASP A 492 -16.45 -18.59 -22.31
CA ASP A 492 -17.38 -18.11 -23.34
C ASP A 492 -17.91 -16.69 -23.08
N HIS A 493 -17.84 -16.20 -21.83
CA HIS A 493 -18.49 -14.95 -21.39
C HIS A 493 -17.54 -13.90 -20.80
N LEU A 494 -16.28 -14.22 -20.51
CA LEU A 494 -15.37 -13.35 -19.77
C LEU A 494 -15.06 -12.04 -20.51
N HIS A 495 -14.97 -12.11 -21.83
CA HIS A 495 -14.78 -10.94 -22.70
C HIS A 495 -15.85 -9.86 -22.48
N GLU A 496 -17.08 -10.25 -22.13
CA GLU A 496 -18.18 -9.32 -21.88
C GLU A 496 -17.97 -8.49 -20.61
N TRP A 497 -17.32 -9.06 -19.59
CA TRP A 497 -16.89 -8.32 -18.39
C TRP A 497 -15.65 -7.46 -18.68
N ILE A 498 -14.72 -7.97 -19.47
CA ILE A 498 -13.54 -7.21 -19.92
C ILE A 498 -13.98 -5.93 -20.65
N ASP A 499 -15.02 -5.99 -21.47
CA ASP A 499 -15.58 -4.80 -22.13
C ASP A 499 -16.04 -3.71 -21.14
N LEU A 500 -16.60 -4.10 -20.00
CA LEU A 500 -17.05 -3.18 -18.96
C LEU A 500 -15.88 -2.51 -18.25
N ILE A 501 -14.82 -3.26 -17.96
CA ILE A 501 -13.73 -2.79 -17.11
C ILE A 501 -12.61 -2.14 -17.91
N PHE A 502 -12.20 -2.75 -19.02
CA PHE A 502 -11.03 -2.37 -19.82
C PHE A 502 -11.40 -1.98 -21.26
N GLY A 503 -12.50 -2.51 -21.78
CA GLY A 503 -12.89 -2.32 -23.17
C GLY A 503 -13.84 -1.15 -23.43
N TYR A 504 -14.60 -1.28 -24.51
CA TYR A 504 -15.34 -0.16 -25.10
C TYR A 504 -16.56 0.30 -24.29
N LYS A 505 -17.07 -0.54 -23.37
CA LYS A 505 -18.18 -0.21 -22.46
C LYS A 505 -17.72 0.52 -21.19
N GLN A 506 -16.44 0.86 -21.06
CA GLN A 506 -15.93 1.61 -19.90
C GLN A 506 -16.41 3.08 -19.90
N ARG A 507 -16.58 3.70 -21.07
CA ARG A 507 -16.91 5.13 -21.22
C ARG A 507 -17.91 5.38 -22.35
N GLY A 508 -18.38 6.62 -22.47
CA GLY A 508 -19.22 7.06 -23.58
C GLY A 508 -20.65 6.51 -23.54
N SER A 509 -21.32 6.50 -24.70
CA SER A 509 -22.69 6.00 -24.87
C SER A 509 -22.83 4.53 -24.46
N GLU A 510 -21.84 3.71 -24.78
CA GLU A 510 -21.83 2.28 -24.50
C GLU A 510 -21.79 1.99 -23.00
N ALA A 511 -21.04 2.80 -22.24
CA ALA A 511 -21.10 2.74 -20.78
C ALA A 511 -22.47 3.11 -20.23
N VAL A 512 -23.16 4.09 -20.81
CA VAL A 512 -24.52 4.45 -20.37
C VAL A 512 -25.50 3.33 -20.70
N ALA A 513 -25.44 2.78 -21.93
CA ALA A 513 -26.29 1.67 -22.37
C ALA A 513 -26.10 0.41 -21.52
N ALA A 514 -24.85 0.11 -21.13
CA ALA A 514 -24.51 -1.00 -20.24
C ALA A 514 -24.75 -0.71 -18.75
N ASN A 515 -25.28 0.47 -18.39
CA ASN A 515 -25.39 0.96 -17.01
C ASN A 515 -24.04 0.96 -16.27
N ASN A 516 -22.92 1.16 -16.96
CA ASN A 516 -21.57 1.19 -16.44
C ASN A 516 -21.02 2.63 -16.21
N GLY A 517 -21.84 3.66 -16.45
CA GLY A 517 -21.40 5.05 -16.49
C GLY A 517 -21.05 5.71 -15.14
N LYS A 518 -19.85 6.29 -15.06
CA LYS A 518 -19.45 7.40 -14.17
C LYS A 518 -19.35 8.72 -14.98
N PRO A 519 -19.39 9.92 -14.37
CA PRO A 519 -19.33 11.15 -15.13
C PRO A 519 -17.95 11.35 -15.76
N VAL A 520 -17.96 11.71 -17.04
CA VAL A 520 -16.78 12.04 -17.86
C VAL A 520 -15.90 13.17 -17.26
N LYS A 521 -16.45 14.00 -16.35
CA LYS A 521 -15.73 15.13 -15.72
C LYS A 521 -14.86 14.76 -14.51
N TYR A 522 -14.97 13.55 -13.94
CA TYR A 522 -14.29 13.20 -12.69
C TYR A 522 -12.76 13.07 -12.81
N ILE A 523 -12.25 12.79 -14.02
CA ILE A 523 -10.80 12.61 -14.27
C ILE A 523 -10.03 13.94 -14.18
N LYS A 524 -10.66 15.09 -14.45
CA LYS A 524 -10.03 16.42 -14.26
C LYS A 524 -10.13 16.92 -12.80
N GLY A 525 -11.14 16.51 -12.05
CA GLY A 525 -11.36 16.91 -10.65
C GLY A 525 -10.55 16.14 -9.60
N LEU A 526 -10.09 14.93 -9.95
CA LEU A 526 -9.16 14.13 -9.13
C LEU A 526 -7.81 14.81 -8.87
N LYS A 527 -7.46 15.85 -9.65
CA LYS A 527 -6.30 16.72 -9.41
C LYS A 527 -6.28 17.42 -8.03
N LYS A 528 -7.38 17.40 -7.27
CA LYS A 528 -7.49 18.07 -5.95
C LYS A 528 -7.96 17.18 -4.79
N LYS A 529 -8.34 15.91 -5.01
CA LYS A 529 -9.09 15.12 -4.01
C LYS A 529 -8.59 13.69 -3.78
N LEU A 530 -7.35 13.38 -4.16
CA LEU A 530 -6.67 12.15 -3.69
C LEU A 530 -6.23 12.24 -2.22
N VAL A 531 -6.61 13.30 -1.50
CA VAL A 531 -6.68 13.28 -0.04
C VAL A 531 -7.86 12.39 0.34
N PHE A 532 -7.56 11.20 0.86
CA PHE A 532 -8.51 10.29 1.46
C PHE A 532 -9.58 11.08 2.23
N PRO A 533 -10.88 10.93 1.93
CA PRO A 533 -11.90 11.51 2.76
C PRO A 533 -11.83 10.78 4.10
N THR A 534 -11.19 11.40 5.09
CA THR A 534 -11.40 11.04 6.48
C THR A 534 -12.89 11.07 6.72
N SER A 535 -13.39 9.98 7.32
CA SER A 535 -14.77 9.84 7.77
C SER A 535 -15.26 11.16 8.37
N ARG A 536 -16.29 11.76 7.76
CA ARG A 536 -17.05 12.81 8.46
C ARG A 536 -17.68 12.15 9.68
N SER A 537 -17.37 12.72 10.84
CA SER A 537 -17.99 12.49 12.15
C SER A 537 -19.50 12.34 12.07
#